data_AF-A0A9P0GIA3-F1
#
_entry.id   AF-A0A9P0GIA3-F1
#
_cell.length_a   1.000
_cell.length_b   1.000
_cell.length_c   1.000
_cell.angle_alpha   90.00
_cell.angle_beta   90.00
_cell.angle_gamma   90.00
#
_symmetry.space_group_name_H-M   'P 1'
#
loop_
_entity.id
_entity.type
_entity.pdbx_description
1 polymer ?
#
loop_
_entity_poly.entity_id
_entity_poly.type
_entity_poly.pdbx_seq_one_letter_code
_entity_poly.pdbx_strand_id
1 'polypeptide(L)'
;MDPMARRSKDMEENPMLNRKTLSEVMLECSSTKFEDRCHHILTHIMELTQCHEEMLHVIKLKLSYFNSDFKVKFKSAQFKKERFFAQNKKWLDTDVMFPVFNKLTRTVLGGRPSLYFTRSSKRSKRRKTKKVQAQLSSDELVNVAQMNLRSKGK
;
A
#
# COMPACT_ATOMS: atom_id res chain seq x y z
N MET A 1 3.96 -23.88 34.91
CA MET A 1 3.73 -23.64 33.46
C MET A 1 3.53 -22.15 33.29
N ASP A 2 4.50 -21.48 32.70
CA ASP A 2 4.59 -20.02 32.63
C ASP A 2 4.10 -19.54 31.25
N PRO A 3 3.03 -18.73 31.13
CA PRO A 3 2.46 -18.33 29.84
C PRO A 3 3.06 -17.01 29.30
N MET A 4 4.25 -16.62 29.74
CA MET A 4 4.89 -15.33 29.40
C MET A 4 6.09 -15.47 28.43
N ALA A 5 5.97 -16.30 27.39
CA ALA A 5 6.99 -16.35 26.34
C ALA A 5 6.36 -16.60 24.97
N ARG A 6 6.05 -15.51 24.26
CA ARG A 6 6.06 -15.36 22.79
C ARG A 6 5.19 -14.16 22.38
N ARG A 7 5.79 -12.97 22.30
CA ARG A 7 5.35 -11.88 21.42
C ARG A 7 6.48 -10.87 21.25
N SER A 8 7.60 -11.34 20.70
CA SER A 8 8.72 -10.51 20.27
C SER A 8 9.42 -11.21 19.10
N LYS A 9 8.89 -10.95 17.90
CA LYS A 9 9.22 -11.42 16.54
C LYS A 9 7.87 -11.28 15.84
N ASP A 10 7.57 -10.22 15.10
CA ASP A 10 8.30 -9.75 13.93
C ASP A 10 8.21 -8.22 13.85
N MET A 11 9.30 -7.52 14.14
CA MET A 11 9.55 -6.27 13.44
C MET A 11 10.22 -6.68 12.13
N GLU A 12 9.39 -7.03 11.14
CA GLU A 12 9.85 -7.07 9.75
C GLU A 12 10.52 -5.73 9.47
N GLU A 13 11.84 -5.77 9.32
CA GLU A 13 12.64 -4.63 8.91
C GLU A 13 12.08 -4.16 7.57
N ASN A 14 11.28 -3.09 7.62
CA ASN A 14 10.94 -2.33 6.42
C ASN A 14 12.29 -2.02 5.74
N PRO A 15 12.52 -2.43 4.48
CA PRO A 15 13.69 -1.96 3.78
C PRO A 15 13.56 -0.45 3.65
N MET A 16 14.23 0.30 4.52
CA MET A 16 14.31 1.76 4.45
C MET A 16 15.08 2.10 3.18
N LEU A 17 14.35 2.28 2.07
CA LEU A 17 14.95 2.79 0.85
C LEU A 17 15.11 4.30 0.97
N ASN A 18 16.35 4.74 0.88
CA ASN A 18 16.65 6.15 0.83
C ASN A 18 16.45 6.71 -0.59
N ARG A 19 16.13 8.00 -0.75
CA ARG A 19 16.02 8.61 -2.09
C ARG A 19 17.31 8.50 -2.90
N LYS A 20 18.44 8.41 -2.21
CA LYS A 20 19.75 8.13 -2.80
C LYS A 20 19.77 6.82 -3.57
N THR A 21 19.32 5.71 -2.97
CA THR A 21 19.34 4.38 -3.61
C THR A 21 18.39 4.35 -4.81
N LEU A 22 17.21 4.95 -4.68
CA LEU A 22 16.28 5.11 -5.80
C LEU A 22 16.88 5.91 -6.96
N SER A 23 17.64 6.97 -6.65
CA SER A 23 18.29 7.80 -7.65
C SER A 23 19.45 7.09 -8.34
N GLU A 24 20.19 6.25 -7.62
CA GLU A 24 21.26 5.41 -8.17
C GLU A 24 20.68 4.39 -9.15
N VAL A 25 19.67 3.63 -8.73
CA VAL A 25 18.95 2.66 -9.58
C VAL A 25 18.36 3.35 -10.84
N MET A 26 17.81 4.57 -10.68
CA MET A 26 17.28 5.33 -11.81
C MET A 26 18.35 5.71 -12.85
N LEU A 27 19.56 5.99 -12.39
CA LEU A 27 20.68 6.44 -13.23
C LEU A 27 21.52 5.28 -13.78
N GLU A 28 21.45 4.10 -13.17
CA GLU A 28 22.04 2.85 -13.68
C GLU A 28 21.24 2.26 -14.84
N CYS A 29 19.96 2.61 -14.95
CA CYS A 29 19.15 2.22 -16.10
C CYS A 29 19.70 2.80 -17.41
N SER A 30 20.04 1.91 -18.34
CA SER A 30 20.62 2.24 -19.66
C SER A 30 19.63 2.92 -20.62
N SER A 31 18.33 2.94 -20.32
CA SER A 31 17.35 3.58 -21.20
C SER A 31 17.52 5.10 -21.23
N THR A 32 17.32 5.69 -22.41
CA THR A 32 17.29 7.14 -22.60
C THR A 32 15.95 7.74 -22.22
N LYS A 33 14.87 6.95 -22.27
CA LYS A 33 13.50 7.41 -21.97
C LYS A 33 13.27 7.42 -20.46
N PHE A 34 12.66 8.49 -19.98
CA PHE A 34 12.42 8.67 -18.55
C PHE A 34 11.39 7.66 -18.02
N GLU A 35 10.38 7.36 -18.82
CA GLU A 35 9.31 6.42 -18.53
C GLU A 35 9.85 5.01 -18.27
N ASP A 36 10.82 4.58 -19.08
CA ASP A 36 11.47 3.27 -18.93
C ASP A 36 12.26 3.21 -17.62
N ARG A 37 12.95 4.30 -17.24
CA ARG A 37 13.65 4.39 -15.95
C ARG A 37 12.69 4.34 -14.77
N CYS A 38 11.52 4.98 -14.90
CA CYS A 38 10.48 4.90 -13.89
C CYS A 38 9.94 3.47 -13.75
N HIS A 39 9.79 2.75 -14.86
CA HIS A 39 9.40 1.35 -14.85
C HIS A 39 10.47 0.47 -14.21
N HIS A 40 11.74 0.71 -14.51
CA HIS A 40 12.87 -0.01 -13.91
C HIS A 40 12.90 0.10 -12.38
N ILE A 41 12.73 1.31 -11.84
CA ILE A 41 12.64 1.53 -10.38
C ILE A 41 11.43 0.82 -9.79
N LEU A 42 10.28 0.86 -10.47
CA LEU A 42 9.07 0.18 -10.01
C LEU A 42 9.32 -1.33 -9.88
N THR A 43 9.91 -1.96 -10.89
CA THR A 43 10.27 -3.38 -10.87
C THR A 43 11.22 -3.69 -9.71
N HIS A 44 12.27 -2.88 -9.54
CA HIS A 44 13.23 -3.04 -8.46
C HIS A 44 12.58 -2.96 -7.06
N ILE A 45 11.66 -2.01 -6.85
CA ILE A 45 10.93 -1.90 -5.58
C ILE A 45 9.99 -3.09 -5.37
N MET A 46 9.33 -3.57 -6.42
CA MET A 46 8.45 -4.74 -6.32
C MET A 46 9.23 -6.00 -5.91
N GLU A 47 10.43 -6.19 -6.46
CA GLU A 47 11.35 -7.28 -6.08
C GLU A 47 11.79 -7.16 -4.61
N LEU A 48 12.19 -5.97 -4.17
CA LEU A 48 12.67 -5.74 -2.81
C LEU A 48 11.58 -5.85 -1.74
N THR A 49 10.38 -5.37 -2.03
CA THR A 49 9.27 -5.30 -1.05
C THR A 49 8.39 -6.55 -1.06
N GLN A 50 8.61 -7.48 -2.00
CA GLN A 50 7.76 -8.64 -2.25
C GLN A 50 6.26 -8.29 -2.31
N CYS A 51 5.95 -7.08 -2.79
CA CYS A 51 4.59 -6.56 -2.78
C CYS A 51 3.74 -7.21 -3.86
N HIS A 52 2.51 -7.60 -3.49
CA HIS A 52 1.51 -8.10 -4.43
C HIS A 52 1.03 -6.99 -5.37
N GLU A 53 0.59 -7.37 -6.57
CA GLU A 53 0.07 -6.47 -7.61
C GLU A 53 -1.06 -5.53 -7.13
N GLU A 54 -1.78 -5.89 -6.05
CA GLU A 54 -2.82 -5.07 -5.45
C GLU A 54 -2.27 -3.71 -4.92
N MET A 55 -1.00 -3.66 -4.50
CA MET A 55 -0.35 -2.48 -3.94
C MET A 55 0.38 -1.63 -4.99
N LEU A 56 0.39 -2.09 -6.25
CA LEU A 56 1.07 -1.42 -7.36
C LEU A 56 0.61 0.03 -7.54
N HIS A 57 -0.68 0.31 -7.30
CA HIS A 57 -1.22 1.66 -7.35
C HIS A 57 -0.63 2.59 -6.26
N VAL A 58 -0.41 2.07 -5.04
CA VAL A 58 0.19 2.83 -3.92
C VAL A 58 1.66 3.12 -4.21
N ILE A 59 2.40 2.11 -4.68
CA ILE A 59 3.81 2.26 -5.03
C ILE A 59 3.96 3.26 -6.18
N LYS A 60 3.14 3.16 -7.23
CA LYS A 60 3.11 4.14 -8.34
C LYS A 60 2.83 5.55 -7.87
N LEU A 61 1.89 5.74 -6.94
CA LEU A 61 1.59 7.06 -6.38
C LEU A 61 2.79 7.64 -5.63
N LYS A 62 3.43 6.85 -4.77
CA LYS A 62 4.65 7.26 -4.04
C LYS A 62 5.81 7.59 -4.99
N LEU A 63 6.01 6.76 -6.00
CA LEU A 63 7.01 6.98 -7.04
C LEU A 63 6.71 8.20 -7.90
N SER A 64 5.43 8.53 -8.14
CA SER A 64 5.08 9.73 -8.91
C SER A 64 5.63 11.00 -8.26
N TYR A 65 5.54 11.12 -6.93
CA TYR A 65 6.11 12.26 -6.22
C TYR A 65 7.64 12.29 -6.33
N PHE A 66 8.28 11.14 -6.11
CA PHE A 66 9.73 11.01 -6.26
C PHE A 66 10.19 11.35 -7.68
N ASN A 67 9.54 10.83 -8.72
CA ASN A 67 9.90 11.03 -10.12
C ASN A 67 9.77 12.50 -10.53
N SER A 68 8.69 13.19 -10.09
CA SER A 68 8.53 14.62 -10.34
C SER A 68 9.65 15.43 -9.71
N ASP A 69 9.95 15.19 -8.43
CA ASP A 69 11.04 15.87 -7.71
C ASP A 69 12.40 15.58 -8.35
N PHE A 70 12.66 14.31 -8.65
CA PHE A 70 13.89 13.86 -9.30
C PHE A 70 14.09 14.58 -10.63
N LYS A 71 13.05 14.66 -11.47
CA LYS A 71 13.14 15.32 -12.78
C LYS A 71 13.52 16.80 -12.66
N VAL A 72 12.90 17.52 -11.73
CA VAL A 72 13.19 18.94 -11.48
C VAL A 72 14.63 19.12 -10.97
N LYS A 73 15.03 18.31 -9.99
CA LYS A 73 16.35 18.37 -9.36
C LYS A 73 17.47 17.96 -10.30
N PHE A 74 17.28 16.89 -11.07
CA PHE A 74 18.25 16.42 -12.04
C PHE A 74 18.45 17.41 -13.18
N LYS A 75 17.37 18.07 -13.62
CA LYS A 75 17.46 19.21 -14.56
C LYS A 75 18.24 20.39 -13.96
N SER A 76 17.99 20.74 -12.69
CA SER A 76 18.73 21.83 -12.01
C SER A 76 20.23 21.55 -11.87
N ALA A 77 20.60 20.27 -11.77
CA ALA A 77 21.98 19.79 -11.77
C ALA A 77 22.57 19.65 -13.17
N GLN A 78 21.89 20.15 -14.21
CA GLN A 78 22.28 20.05 -15.62
C GLN A 78 22.52 18.61 -16.07
N PHE A 79 21.73 17.67 -15.56
CA PHE A 79 21.82 16.23 -15.89
C PHE A 79 23.18 15.58 -15.55
N LYS A 80 24.02 16.23 -14.74
CA LYS A 80 25.31 15.67 -14.29
C LYS A 80 25.13 14.95 -12.96
N LYS A 81 25.47 13.66 -12.94
CA LYS A 81 25.35 12.77 -11.76
C LYS A 81 26.02 13.39 -10.53
N GLU A 82 27.32 13.67 -10.61
CA GLU A 82 28.10 14.22 -9.49
C GLU A 82 27.51 15.51 -8.92
N ARG A 83 27.12 16.43 -9.80
CA ARG A 83 26.50 17.70 -9.42
C ARG A 83 25.16 17.49 -8.73
N PHE A 84 24.37 16.54 -9.21
CA PHE A 84 23.08 16.19 -8.61
C PHE A 84 23.25 15.68 -7.18
N PHE A 85 24.17 14.75 -6.94
CA PHE A 85 24.45 14.21 -5.60
C PHE A 85 25.01 15.28 -4.65
N ALA A 86 25.91 16.14 -5.13
CA ALA A 86 26.47 17.21 -4.32
C ALA A 86 25.41 18.26 -3.91
N GLN A 87 24.57 18.69 -4.86
CA GLN A 87 23.59 19.75 -4.61
C GLN A 87 22.36 19.29 -3.83
N ASN A 88 21.96 18.02 -3.98
CA ASN A 88 20.71 17.51 -3.41
C ASN A 88 20.91 16.58 -2.21
N LYS A 89 22.10 16.56 -1.58
CA LYS A 89 22.44 15.67 -0.47
C LYS A 89 21.34 15.58 0.61
N LYS A 90 20.87 16.73 1.12
CA LYS A 90 19.78 16.77 2.13
C LYS A 90 18.48 16.09 1.68
N TRP A 91 18.15 16.19 0.39
CA TRP A 91 16.97 15.54 -0.18
C TRP A 91 17.23 14.06 -0.48
N LEU A 92 18.45 13.70 -0.82
CA LEU A 92 18.83 12.31 -1.10
C LEU A 92 18.92 11.46 0.17
N ASP A 93 19.22 12.09 1.31
CA ASP A 93 19.34 11.42 2.60
C ASP A 93 17.99 11.16 3.29
N THR A 94 16.86 11.64 2.73
CA THR A 94 15.52 11.40 3.29
C THR A 94 14.93 10.06 2.84
N ASP A 95 14.43 9.31 3.81
CA ASP A 95 13.85 7.99 3.57
C ASP A 95 12.52 8.03 2.80
N VAL A 96 12.29 6.99 2.01
CA VAL A 96 11.03 6.72 1.33
C VAL A 96 10.45 5.42 1.87
N MET A 97 9.34 5.54 2.59
CA MET A 97 8.61 4.40 3.12
C MET A 97 7.69 3.83 2.04
N PHE A 98 7.93 2.58 1.66
CA PHE A 98 7.02 1.79 0.85
C PHE A 98 6.19 0.87 1.76
N PRO A 99 4.93 0.58 1.39
CA PRO A 99 4.14 -0.38 2.15
C PRO A 99 4.79 -1.76 2.03
N VAL A 100 5.08 -2.40 3.16
CA VAL A 100 5.39 -3.83 3.20
C VAL A 100 4.09 -4.60 3.35
N PHE A 101 3.94 -5.66 2.54
CA PHE A 101 2.76 -6.50 2.59
C PHE A 101 2.82 -7.42 3.80
N ASN A 102 2.25 -6.97 4.91
CA ASN A 102 1.89 -7.89 5.99
C ASN A 102 0.47 -8.41 5.73
N LYS A 103 0.32 -9.73 5.56
CA LYS A 103 -0.98 -10.42 5.38
C LYS A 103 -1.98 -10.08 6.49
N LEU A 104 -1.51 -9.63 7.66
CA LEU A 104 -2.33 -9.25 8.81
C LEU A 104 -2.96 -7.85 8.68
N THR A 105 -2.35 -6.94 7.90
CA THR A 105 -2.83 -5.54 7.74
C THR A 105 -3.57 -5.35 6.43
N ARG A 106 -4.70 -6.05 6.28
CA ARG A 106 -5.74 -5.72 5.26
C ARG A 106 -6.49 -4.42 5.58
N THR A 107 -5.85 -3.48 6.27
CA THR A 107 -6.39 -2.14 6.49
C THR A 107 -6.18 -1.34 5.21
N VAL A 108 -7.20 -1.39 4.35
CA VAL A 108 -7.38 -0.55 3.17
C VAL A 108 -6.91 0.88 3.49
N LEU A 109 -5.77 1.25 2.92
CA LEU A 109 -5.20 2.58 3.03
C LEU A 109 -6.06 3.55 2.21
N GLY A 110 -6.94 4.28 2.89
CA GLY A 110 -7.69 5.40 2.32
C GLY A 110 -9.21 5.23 2.35
N GLY A 111 -9.88 6.16 3.03
CA GLY A 111 -11.34 6.25 3.11
C GLY A 111 -11.83 6.67 4.49
N ARG A 112 -13.04 7.26 4.56
CA ARG A 112 -13.71 7.51 5.84
C ARG A 112 -13.94 6.16 6.55
N PRO A 113 -13.60 6.02 7.85
CA PRO A 113 -13.88 4.80 8.61
C PRO A 113 -15.34 4.36 8.41
N SER A 114 -15.52 3.11 7.99
CA SER A 114 -16.86 2.54 7.83
C SER A 114 -17.47 2.32 9.20
N LEU A 115 -18.66 2.88 9.43
CA LEU A 115 -19.42 2.59 10.65
C LEU A 115 -19.77 1.10 10.72
N TYR A 116 -19.79 0.53 11.93
CA TYR A 116 -20.35 -0.80 12.17
C TYR A 116 -21.76 -0.92 11.60
N PHE A 117 -22.14 -2.13 11.16
CA PHE A 117 -23.44 -2.37 10.55
C PHE A 117 -24.60 -1.89 11.44
N THR A 118 -24.54 -2.18 12.74
CA THR A 118 -25.54 -1.76 13.75
C THR A 118 -25.73 -0.24 13.81
N ARG A 119 -24.63 0.51 13.71
CA ARG A 119 -24.57 1.99 13.81
C ARG A 119 -24.74 2.70 12.46
N SER A 120 -24.90 1.96 11.37
CA SER A 120 -25.07 2.51 10.03
C SER A 120 -26.51 3.01 9.79
N SER A 121 -26.69 4.05 8.96
CA SER A 121 -28.02 4.53 8.55
C SER A 121 -28.79 3.47 7.75
N LYS A 122 -30.12 3.58 7.67
CA LYS A 122 -30.98 2.65 6.90
C LYS A 122 -30.49 2.51 5.45
N ARG A 123 -30.14 3.63 4.79
CA ARG A 123 -29.60 3.64 3.42
C ARG A 123 -28.29 2.87 3.31
N SER A 124 -27.38 3.06 4.25
CA SER A 124 -26.08 2.36 4.26
C SER A 124 -26.24 0.87 4.54
N LYS A 125 -27.13 0.49 5.46
CA LYS A 125 -27.49 -0.92 5.72
C LYS A 125 -27.99 -1.62 4.46
N ARG A 126 -28.93 -1.01 3.72
CA ARG A 126 -29.43 -1.54 2.44
C ARG A 126 -28.33 -1.74 1.41
N ARG A 127 -27.41 -0.78 1.27
CA ARG A 127 -26.25 -0.92 0.36
C ARG A 127 -25.33 -2.08 0.78
N LYS A 128 -25.06 -2.22 2.08
CA LYS A 128 -24.21 -3.29 2.64
C LYS A 128 -24.82 -4.68 2.45
N THR A 129 -26.14 -4.81 2.55
CA THR A 129 -26.84 -6.11 2.37
C THR A 129 -27.15 -6.45 0.91
N LYS A 130 -27.00 -5.50 -0.04
CA LYS A 130 -27.37 -5.70 -1.45
C LYS A 130 -26.71 -6.93 -2.09
N LYS A 131 -25.43 -7.18 -1.78
CA LYS A 131 -24.70 -8.35 -2.31
C LYS A 131 -25.30 -9.66 -1.79
N VAL A 132 -25.60 -9.71 -0.49
CA VAL A 132 -26.19 -10.89 0.16
C VAL A 132 -27.61 -11.15 -0.37
N GLN A 133 -28.40 -10.09 -0.56
CA GLN A 133 -29.74 -10.19 -1.15
C GLN A 133 -29.76 -10.60 -2.62
N ALA A 134 -28.68 -10.33 -3.36
CA ALA A 134 -28.56 -10.78 -4.74
C ALA A 134 -28.15 -12.25 -4.86
N GLN A 135 -27.60 -12.84 -3.79
CA GLN A 135 -27.07 -14.21 -3.77
C GLN A 135 -28.03 -15.22 -3.14
N LEU A 136 -28.95 -14.77 -2.29
CA LEU A 136 -29.89 -15.62 -1.55
C LEU A 136 -31.32 -15.24 -1.89
N SER A 137 -32.17 -16.26 -2.01
CA SER A 137 -33.61 -16.09 -2.12
C SER A 137 -34.22 -15.56 -0.82
N SER A 138 -35.44 -15.03 -0.90
CA SER A 138 -36.16 -14.52 0.28
C SER A 138 -36.32 -15.60 1.35
N ASP A 139 -36.61 -16.83 0.95
CA ASP A 139 -36.87 -17.94 1.87
C ASP A 139 -35.58 -18.39 2.59
N GLU A 140 -34.46 -18.40 1.88
CA GLU A 140 -33.15 -18.67 2.49
C GLU A 140 -32.77 -17.59 3.49
N LEU A 141 -33.04 -16.32 3.19
CA LEU A 141 -32.79 -15.22 4.12
C LEU A 141 -33.63 -15.33 5.40
N VAL A 142 -34.91 -15.73 5.27
CA VAL A 142 -35.80 -15.95 6.42
C VAL A 142 -35.33 -17.15 7.24
N ASN A 143 -34.97 -18.26 6.58
CA ASN A 143 -34.47 -19.45 7.26
C ASN A 143 -33.16 -19.15 8.03
N VAL A 144 -32.19 -18.49 7.39
CA VAL A 144 -30.95 -18.06 8.04
C VAL A 144 -31.22 -17.14 9.23
N ALA A 145 -32.20 -16.22 9.12
CA ALA A 145 -32.59 -15.36 10.24
C ALA A 145 -33.19 -16.17 11.40
N GLN A 146 -34.08 -17.12 11.12
CA GLN A 146 -34.69 -18.00 12.12
C GLN A 146 -33.64 -18.88 12.82
N MET A 147 -32.72 -19.49 12.07
CA MET A 147 -31.61 -20.26 12.63
C MET A 147 -30.73 -19.41 13.56
N ASN A 148 -30.47 -18.16 13.18
CA ASN A 148 -29.70 -17.22 13.99
C ASN A 148 -30.43 -16.75 15.26
N LEU A 149 -31.77 -16.74 15.26
CA LEU A 149 -32.56 -16.43 16.46
C LEU A 149 -32.53 -17.61 17.43
N ARG A 150 -32.78 -18.82 16.91
CA ARG A 150 -32.74 -20.07 17.69
C ARG A 150 -31.37 -20.29 18.33
N SER A 151 -30.28 -20.05 17.60
CA SER A 151 -28.92 -20.19 18.16
C SER A 151 -28.60 -19.17 19.26
N LYS A 152 -29.35 -18.07 19.34
CA LYS A 152 -29.26 -17.06 20.39
C LYS A 152 -30.30 -17.26 21.51
N GLY A 153 -31.04 -18.37 21.49
CA GLY A 153 -32.09 -18.67 22.46
C GLY A 153 -33.29 -17.72 22.37
N LYS A 154 -33.55 -17.16 21.18
CA LYS A 154 -34.66 -16.25 20.89
C LYS A 154 -35.64 -16.83 19.87
#